data_AF-A0A357N8N5-F1
#
_entry.id   AF-A0A357N8N5-F1
#
_cell.length_a   1.000
_cell.length_b   1.000
_cell.length_c   1.000
_cell.angle_alpha   90.00
_cell.angle_beta   90.00
_cell.angle_gamma   90.00
#
_symmetry.space_group_name_H-M   'P 1'
#
loop_
_entity.id
_entity.type
_entity.pdbx_description
1 polymer ?
#
loop_
_entity_poly.entity_id
_entity_poly.type
_entity_poly.pdbx_seq_one_letter_code
_entity_poly.pdbx_strand_id
1 'polypeptide(L)'
;MAIKTAEDLFIHELSDIYSAEKQLTKALPRLARAAENPDLAAAFETHLEETQGQIERIDQVVEVLGIRLKRIKCAAMEGLVEEGKEVIDAIDKGPVRDAALIGGAQKVEHYEIASYGTIAALAKQLGYKDALPLLLETLEEEKATDEKLTLLAKGGGNARAAQAA
;
A
#
# COMPACT_ATOMS: atom_id res chain seq x y z
N MET A 1 9.04 -9.17 -21.23
CA MET A 1 8.64 -8.46 -22.47
C MET A 1 9.30 -7.09 -22.42
N ALA A 2 9.87 -6.60 -23.53
CA ALA A 2 10.41 -5.23 -23.55
C ALA A 2 9.25 -4.22 -23.55
N ILE A 3 9.27 -3.26 -22.63
CA ILE A 3 8.35 -2.12 -22.60
C ILE A 3 8.81 -1.14 -23.68
N LYS A 4 7.96 -0.83 -24.66
CA LYS A 4 8.31 0.02 -25.80
C LYS A 4 7.42 1.24 -25.95
N THR A 5 6.21 1.19 -25.41
CA THR A 5 5.22 2.27 -25.49
C THR A 5 4.78 2.73 -24.10
N ALA A 6 4.13 3.89 -24.02
CA ALA A 6 3.52 4.36 -22.77
C ALA A 6 2.38 3.44 -22.30
N GLU A 7 1.67 2.79 -23.23
CA GLU A 7 0.65 1.77 -22.92
C GLU A 7 1.28 0.48 -22.37
N ASP A 8 2.41 0.03 -22.92
CA ASP A 8 3.17 -1.11 -22.37
C ASP A 8 3.61 -0.83 -20.94
N LEU A 9 4.06 0.40 -20.67
CA LEU A 9 4.45 0.87 -19.34
C LEU A 9 3.25 0.93 -18.40
N PHE A 10 2.14 1.53 -18.82
CA PHE A 10 0.91 1.58 -18.03
C PHE A 10 0.44 0.18 -17.62
N ILE A 11 0.39 -0.77 -18.55
CA ILE A 11 0.01 -2.16 -18.26
C ILE A 11 1.02 -2.83 -17.32
N HIS A 12 2.32 -2.54 -17.47
CA HIS A 12 3.36 -3.05 -16.58
C HIS A 12 3.15 -2.55 -15.15
N GLU A 13 3.08 -1.24 -14.95
CA GLU A 13 2.90 -0.62 -13.63
C GLU A 13 1.59 -1.03 -12.98
N LEU A 14 0.48 -1.08 -13.73
CA LEU A 14 -0.82 -1.56 -13.22
C LEU A 14 -0.75 -3.04 -12.80
N SER A 15 0.00 -3.87 -13.52
CA SER A 15 0.22 -5.26 -13.13
C SER A 15 1.11 -5.40 -11.89
N ASP A 16 2.06 -4.48 -11.71
CA ASP A 16 2.99 -4.48 -10.59
C ASP A 16 2.27 -4.08 -9.31
N ILE A 17 1.55 -2.95 -9.33
CA ILE A 17 0.74 -2.51 -8.19
C ILE A 17 -0.35 -3.54 -7.85
N TYR A 18 -1.01 -4.16 -8.84
CA TYR A 18 -1.95 -5.26 -8.56
C TYR A 18 -1.30 -6.46 -7.85
N SER A 19 -0.02 -6.74 -8.12
CA SER A 19 0.73 -7.73 -7.35
C SER A 19 1.11 -7.22 -5.96
N ALA A 20 1.35 -5.92 -5.78
CA ALA A 20 1.66 -5.32 -4.49
C ALA A 20 0.45 -5.41 -3.54
N GLU A 21 -0.73 -4.96 -3.98
CA GLU A 21 -2.00 -5.02 -3.25
C GLU A 21 -2.32 -6.44 -2.75
N LYS A 22 -2.15 -7.44 -3.63
CA LYS A 22 -2.35 -8.86 -3.29
C LYS A 22 -1.34 -9.42 -2.29
N GLN A 23 -0.15 -8.84 -2.22
CA GLN A 23 0.81 -9.18 -1.18
C GLN A 23 0.45 -8.49 0.14
N LEU A 24 0.01 -7.23 0.07
CA LEU A 24 -0.37 -6.42 1.22
C LEU A 24 -1.58 -6.98 1.96
N THR A 25 -2.62 -7.41 1.24
CA THR A 25 -3.79 -8.10 1.84
C THR A 25 -3.42 -9.33 2.69
N LYS A 26 -2.29 -9.98 2.41
CA LYS A 26 -1.78 -11.12 3.21
C LYS A 26 -0.94 -10.67 4.40
N ALA A 27 -0.31 -9.51 4.31
CA ALA A 27 0.54 -8.94 5.34
C ALA A 27 -0.27 -8.24 6.43
N LEU A 28 -1.28 -7.45 6.05
CA LEU A 28 -2.08 -6.62 6.96
C LEU A 28 -2.69 -7.39 8.15
N PRO A 29 -3.30 -8.58 7.98
CA PRO A 29 -3.80 -9.36 9.13
C PRO A 29 -2.72 -9.73 10.15
N ARG A 30 -1.48 -9.94 9.70
CA ARG A 30 -0.35 -10.24 10.58
C ARG A 30 0.10 -8.97 11.33
N LEU A 31 0.17 -7.83 10.64
CA LEU A 31 0.53 -6.54 11.24
C LEU A 31 -0.49 -6.13 12.32
N ALA A 32 -1.79 -6.28 12.04
CA ALA A 32 -2.87 -6.02 13.00
C ALA A 32 -2.71 -6.82 14.31
N ARG A 33 -2.42 -8.13 14.22
CA ARG A 33 -2.18 -8.98 15.39
C ARG A 33 -0.90 -8.62 16.15
N ALA A 34 0.12 -8.15 15.43
CA ALA A 34 1.43 -7.83 15.99
C ALA A 34 1.42 -6.52 16.79
N ALA A 35 0.55 -5.57 16.42
CA ALA A 35 0.38 -4.29 17.11
C ALA A 35 -0.16 -4.47 18.54
N GLU A 36 0.38 -3.70 19.49
CA GLU A 36 -0.14 -3.59 20.85
C GLU A 36 -1.23 -2.53 20.96
N ASN A 37 -1.03 -1.38 20.31
CA ASN A 37 -1.97 -0.29 20.29
C ASN A 37 -3.25 -0.70 19.51
N PRO A 38 -4.44 -0.68 20.15
CA PRO A 38 -5.69 -1.06 19.50
C PRO A 38 -6.03 -0.15 18.31
N ASP A 39 -5.66 1.14 18.36
CA ASP A 39 -5.92 2.07 17.26
C ASP A 39 -5.06 1.74 16.03
N LEU A 40 -3.83 1.25 16.25
CA LEU A 40 -2.94 0.79 15.18
C LEU A 40 -3.43 -0.53 14.58
N ALA A 41 -3.86 -1.47 15.43
CA ALA A 41 -4.46 -2.72 14.95
C ALA A 41 -5.70 -2.45 14.08
N ALA A 42 -6.60 -1.57 14.55
CA ALA A 42 -7.77 -1.16 13.80
C ALA A 42 -7.40 -0.44 12.50
N ALA A 43 -6.34 0.38 12.48
CA ALA A 43 -5.87 1.01 11.25
C ALA A 43 -5.44 -0.02 10.19
N PHE A 44 -4.74 -1.09 10.58
CA PHE A 44 -4.39 -2.18 9.66
C PHE A 44 -5.59 -2.99 9.18
N GLU A 45 -6.61 -3.17 10.01
CA GLU A 45 -7.86 -3.83 9.63
C GLU A 45 -8.67 -2.99 8.64
N THR A 46 -8.79 -1.68 8.88
CA THR A 46 -9.41 -0.75 7.92
C THR A 46 -8.65 -0.76 6.60
N HIS A 47 -7.32 -0.65 6.65
CA HIS A 47 -6.51 -0.64 5.43
C HIS A 47 -6.72 -1.96 4.65
N LEU A 48 -6.87 -3.12 5.31
CA LEU A 48 -7.15 -4.37 4.62
C LEU A 48 -8.46 -4.35 3.81
N GLU A 49 -9.50 -3.70 4.33
CA GLU A 49 -10.77 -3.54 3.62
C GLU A 49 -10.61 -2.60 2.42
N GLU A 50 -9.89 -1.49 2.60
CA GLU A 50 -9.56 -0.53 1.52
C GLU A 50 -8.74 -1.20 0.41
N THR A 51 -7.66 -1.91 0.75
CA THR A 51 -6.82 -2.70 -0.19
C THR A 51 -7.65 -3.71 -1.01
N GLN A 52 -8.66 -4.33 -0.42
CA GLN A 52 -9.56 -5.23 -1.16
C GLN A 52 -10.41 -4.47 -2.19
N GLY A 53 -10.96 -3.32 -1.79
CA GLY A 53 -11.68 -2.44 -2.71
C GLY A 53 -10.80 -1.90 -3.83
N GLN A 54 -9.53 -1.62 -3.56
CA GLN A 54 -8.56 -1.14 -4.55
C GLN A 54 -8.20 -2.22 -5.57
N ILE A 55 -8.10 -3.49 -5.15
CA ILE A 55 -7.96 -4.63 -6.08
C ILE A 55 -9.17 -4.70 -7.03
N GLU A 56 -10.39 -4.56 -6.51
CA GLU A 56 -11.61 -4.52 -7.33
C GLU A 56 -11.60 -3.31 -8.28
N ARG A 57 -11.09 -2.16 -7.82
CA ARG A 57 -10.95 -0.95 -8.61
C ARG A 57 -9.96 -1.13 -9.76
N ILE A 58 -8.85 -1.85 -9.56
CA ILE A 58 -7.94 -2.25 -10.64
C ILE A 58 -8.64 -3.19 -11.63
N ASP A 59 -9.42 -4.16 -11.15
CA ASP A 59 -10.17 -5.05 -12.03
C ASP A 59 -11.18 -4.26 -12.92
N GLN A 60 -11.82 -3.22 -12.37
CA GLN A 60 -12.65 -2.29 -13.15
C GLN A 60 -11.83 -1.51 -14.20
N VAL A 61 -10.64 -1.00 -13.85
CA VAL A 61 -9.73 -0.34 -14.80
C VAL A 61 -9.38 -1.27 -15.96
N VAL A 62 -9.14 -2.55 -15.68
CA VAL A 62 -8.85 -3.56 -16.70
C VAL A 62 -10.04 -3.76 -17.63
N GLU A 63 -11.25 -3.84 -17.08
CA GLU A 63 -12.50 -4.02 -17.83
C GLU A 63 -12.78 -2.82 -18.76
N VAL A 64 -12.77 -1.59 -18.23
CA VAL A 64 -13.13 -0.39 -19.02
C VAL A 64 -12.14 -0.10 -20.14
N LEU A 65 -10.87 -0.50 -19.98
CA LEU A 65 -9.84 -0.33 -20.99
C LEU A 65 -9.70 -1.54 -21.94
N GLY A 66 -10.33 -2.68 -21.61
CA GLY A 66 -10.20 -3.92 -22.38
C GLY A 66 -8.77 -4.48 -22.42
N ILE A 67 -7.96 -4.16 -21.42
CA ILE A 67 -6.55 -4.58 -21.33
C ILE A 67 -6.44 -5.91 -20.57
N ARG A 68 -5.22 -6.44 -20.44
CA ARG A 68 -4.94 -7.63 -19.63
C ARG A 68 -3.72 -7.41 -18.76
N LEU A 69 -3.87 -7.70 -17.47
CA LEU A 69 -2.74 -7.69 -16.55
C LEU A 69 -1.76 -8.82 -16.87
N LYS A 70 -0.48 -8.53 -16.67
CA LYS A 70 0.60 -9.50 -16.76
C LYS A 70 0.77 -10.15 -15.39
N ARG A 71 1.00 -11.47 -15.38
CA ARG A 71 1.36 -12.17 -14.14
C ARG A 71 2.81 -11.86 -13.78
N ILE A 72 3.00 -10.84 -12.96
CA ILE A 72 4.29 -10.45 -12.41
C ILE A 72 4.24 -10.44 -10.88
N LYS A 73 5.41 -10.39 -10.25
CA LYS A 73 5.54 -10.24 -8.81
C LYS A 73 6.23 -8.92 -8.53
N CYS A 74 5.58 -8.06 -7.76
CA CYS A 74 6.18 -6.82 -7.30
C CYS A 74 7.26 -7.12 -6.25
N ALA A 75 8.52 -6.95 -6.64
CA ALA A 75 9.67 -7.19 -5.77
C ALA A 75 9.84 -6.09 -4.71
N ALA A 76 9.43 -4.85 -5.02
CA ALA A 76 9.47 -3.75 -4.07
C ALA A 76 8.55 -4.01 -2.88
N MET A 77 7.28 -4.35 -3.15
CA MET A 77 6.33 -4.69 -2.09
C MET A 77 6.74 -5.95 -1.33
N GLU A 78 7.32 -6.96 -2.00
CA GLU A 78 7.86 -8.13 -1.30
C GLU A 78 8.89 -7.71 -0.23
N GLY A 79 9.83 -6.84 -0.59
CA GLY A 79 10.84 -6.34 0.34
C GLY A 79 10.25 -5.56 1.52
N LEU A 80 9.27 -4.69 1.25
CA LEU A 80 8.60 -3.91 2.29
C LEU A 80 7.78 -4.80 3.25
N VAL A 81 7.10 -5.81 2.72
CA VAL A 81 6.37 -6.81 3.53
C VAL A 81 7.33 -7.66 4.35
N GLU A 82 8.53 -7.95 3.83
CA GLU A 82 9.56 -8.67 4.57
C GLU A 82 10.13 -7.83 5.71
N GLU A 83 10.40 -6.53 5.48
CA GLU A 83 10.83 -5.61 6.53
C GLU A 83 9.83 -5.61 7.71
N GLY A 84 8.52 -5.61 7.40
CA GLY A 84 7.48 -5.73 8.42
C GLY A 84 7.50 -7.06 9.19
N LYS A 85 7.96 -8.17 8.59
CA LYS A 85 8.17 -9.44 9.32
C LYS A 85 9.36 -9.36 10.25
N GLU A 86 10.48 -8.83 9.75
CA GLU A 86 11.71 -8.68 10.53
C GLU A 86 11.47 -7.84 11.79
N VAL A 87 10.65 -6.78 11.70
CA VAL A 87 10.22 -5.99 12.86
C VAL A 87 9.48 -6.83 13.90
N ILE A 88 8.56 -7.71 13.46
CA ILE A 88 7.77 -8.56 14.36
C ILE A 88 8.67 -9.57 15.08
N ASP A 89 9.64 -10.12 14.36
CA ASP A 89 10.55 -11.15 14.87
C ASP A 89 11.66 -10.57 15.77
N ALA A 90 12.10 -9.34 15.50
CA ALA A 90 13.25 -8.72 16.19
C ALA A 90 12.87 -7.85 17.40
N ILE A 91 11.65 -7.31 17.46
CA ILE A 91 11.23 -6.37 18.51
C ILE A 91 10.07 -6.99 19.26
N ASP A 92 10.11 -7.08 20.60
CA ASP A 92 9.00 -7.60 21.40
C ASP A 92 7.72 -6.76 21.27
N LYS A 93 6.56 -7.38 21.51
CA LYS A 93 5.27 -6.69 21.45
C LYS A 93 5.27 -5.57 22.49
N GLY A 94 5.08 -4.34 22.04
CA GLY A 94 5.27 -3.16 22.87
C GLY A 94 5.22 -1.87 22.07
N PRO A 95 5.36 -0.71 22.73
CA PRO A 95 5.33 0.59 22.07
C PRO A 95 6.45 0.80 21.04
N VAL A 96 7.63 0.19 21.25
CA VAL A 96 8.75 0.25 20.30
C VAL A 96 8.42 -0.50 19.02
N ARG A 97 7.79 -1.68 19.12
CA ARG A 97 7.32 -2.43 17.94
C ARG A 97 6.24 -1.64 17.20
N ASP A 98 5.28 -1.04 17.90
CA ASP A 98 4.23 -0.24 17.27
C ASP A 98 4.82 0.93 16.47
N ALA A 99 5.81 1.64 17.01
CA ALA A 99 6.50 2.71 16.28
C ALA A 99 7.21 2.18 15.02
N ALA A 100 7.88 1.02 15.11
CA ALA A 100 8.52 0.38 13.97
C ALA A 100 7.50 -0.11 12.92
N LEU A 101 6.37 -0.67 13.35
CA LEU A 101 5.27 -1.10 12.48
C LEU A 101 4.65 0.09 11.74
N ILE A 102 4.42 1.22 12.43
CA ILE A 102 3.95 2.45 11.80
C ILE A 102 4.96 2.91 10.74
N GLY A 103 6.25 2.99 11.08
CA GLY A 103 7.29 3.39 10.12
C GLY A 103 7.38 2.47 8.90
N GLY A 104 7.23 1.16 9.10
CA GLY A 104 7.17 0.18 8.00
C GLY A 104 5.92 0.34 7.13
N ALA A 105 4.76 0.57 7.74
CA ALA A 105 3.52 0.82 7.04
C ALA A 105 3.59 2.11 6.20
N GLN A 106 4.12 3.21 6.75
CA GLN A 106 4.29 4.44 5.97
C GLN A 106 5.20 4.25 4.75
N LYS A 107 6.23 3.39 4.83
CA LYS A 107 7.04 3.07 3.64
C LYS A 107 6.23 2.35 2.55
N VAL A 108 5.29 1.49 2.95
CA VAL A 108 4.32 0.85 2.06
C VAL A 108 3.44 1.92 1.40
N GLU A 109 2.77 2.77 2.19
CA GLU A 109 1.91 3.85 1.65
C GLU A 109 2.68 4.76 0.67
N HIS A 110 3.91 5.16 1.02
CA HIS A 110 4.72 6.02 0.16
C HIS A 110 5.09 5.36 -1.19
N TYR A 111 5.29 4.04 -1.20
CA TYR A 111 5.49 3.29 -2.43
C TYR A 111 4.19 3.26 -3.27
N GLU A 112 3.04 3.07 -2.64
CA GLU A 112 1.73 3.02 -3.31
C GLU A 112 1.31 4.40 -3.83
N ILE A 113 1.49 5.48 -3.06
CA ILE A 113 1.27 6.86 -3.49
C ILE A 113 2.12 7.19 -4.73
N ALA A 114 3.39 6.80 -4.75
CA ALA A 114 4.27 7.01 -5.91
C ALA A 114 3.80 6.20 -7.14
N SER A 115 3.34 4.97 -6.91
CA SER A 115 2.86 4.06 -7.96
C SER A 115 1.55 4.55 -8.56
N TYR A 116 0.54 4.83 -7.73
CA TYR A 116 -0.76 5.36 -8.15
C TYR A 116 -0.64 6.73 -8.82
N GLY A 117 0.22 7.61 -8.29
CA GLY A 117 0.52 8.90 -8.93
C GLY A 117 1.09 8.75 -10.34
N THR A 118 1.98 7.77 -10.54
CA THR A 118 2.59 7.47 -11.84
C THR A 118 1.57 6.92 -12.83
N ILE A 119 0.79 5.92 -12.45
CA ILE A 119 -0.21 5.30 -13.35
C ILE A 119 -1.38 6.24 -13.66
N ALA A 120 -1.80 7.10 -12.72
CA ALA A 120 -2.78 8.14 -12.99
C ALA A 120 -2.25 9.16 -14.00
N ALA A 121 -0.99 9.57 -13.88
CA ALA A 121 -0.37 10.46 -14.86
C ALA A 121 -0.30 9.81 -16.26
N LEU A 122 0.09 8.54 -16.34
CA LEU A 122 0.08 7.77 -17.61
C LEU A 122 -1.32 7.66 -18.20
N ALA A 123 -2.33 7.29 -17.39
CA ALA A 123 -3.73 7.19 -17.82
C ALA A 123 -4.22 8.52 -18.40
N LYS A 124 -3.86 9.65 -17.77
CA LYS A 124 -4.18 10.98 -18.28
C LYS A 124 -3.53 11.25 -19.64
N GLN A 125 -2.26 10.92 -19.83
CA GLN A 125 -1.54 11.12 -21.10
C GLN A 125 -2.06 10.21 -22.22
N LEU A 126 -2.49 8.99 -21.89
CA LEU A 126 -3.07 8.03 -22.83
C LEU A 126 -4.55 8.31 -23.14
N GLY A 127 -5.18 9.24 -22.43
CA GLY A 127 -6.58 9.62 -22.64
C GLY A 127 -7.59 8.62 -22.06
N TYR A 128 -7.18 7.82 -21.07
CA TYR A 128 -8.02 6.83 -20.37
C TYR A 128 -8.96 7.50 -19.36
N LYS A 129 -9.96 8.21 -19.88
CA LYS A 129 -10.86 9.07 -19.10
C LYS A 129 -11.70 8.31 -18.05
N ASP A 130 -12.03 7.06 -18.32
CA ASP A 130 -12.84 6.24 -17.41
C ASP A 130 -11.98 5.56 -16.32
N ALA A 131 -10.71 5.29 -16.61
CA ALA A 131 -9.78 4.71 -15.64
C ALA A 131 -9.16 5.76 -14.71
N LEU A 132 -8.94 6.99 -15.19
CA LEU A 132 -8.26 8.03 -14.41
C LEU A 132 -8.95 8.34 -13.06
N PRO A 133 -10.29 8.51 -12.97
CA PRO A 133 -10.96 8.76 -11.70
C PRO A 133 -10.76 7.61 -10.70
N LEU A 134 -10.79 6.36 -11.18
CA LEU A 134 -10.59 5.17 -10.36
C LEU A 134 -9.17 5.16 -9.76
N LEU A 135 -8.14 5.43 -10.57
CA LEU A 135 -6.76 5.48 -10.09
C LEU A 135 -6.51 6.63 -9.10
N LEU A 136 -7.17 7.78 -9.31
CA LEU A 136 -7.09 8.91 -8.40
C LEU A 136 -7.84 8.66 -7.10
N GLU A 137 -8.94 7.90 -7.11
CA GLU A 137 -9.66 7.51 -5.90
C GLU A 137 -8.76 6.68 -4.98
N THR A 138 -8.10 5.63 -5.51
CA THR A 138 -7.12 4.89 -4.70
C THR A 138 -5.97 5.78 -4.23
N LEU A 139 -5.43 6.66 -5.09
CA LEU A 139 -4.36 7.56 -4.67
C LEU A 139 -4.72 8.44 -3.47
N GLU A 140 -5.98 8.88 -3.37
CA GLU A 140 -6.44 9.67 -2.22
C GLU A 140 -6.69 8.81 -0.98
N GLU A 141 -7.14 7.55 -1.13
CA GLU A 141 -7.21 6.57 -0.04
C GLU A 141 -5.81 6.34 0.57
N GLU A 142 -4.78 6.06 -0.24
CA GLU A 142 -3.40 5.85 0.25
C GLU A 142 -2.85 7.06 1.02
N LYS A 143 -3.12 8.27 0.52
CA LYS A 143 -2.70 9.50 1.22
C LYS A 143 -3.40 9.65 2.56
N ALA A 144 -4.71 9.36 2.61
CA ALA A 144 -5.47 9.41 3.86
C ALA A 144 -4.96 8.38 4.87
N THR A 145 -4.57 7.19 4.41
CA THR A 145 -3.96 6.14 5.24
C THR A 145 -2.61 6.58 5.80
N ASP A 146 -1.71 7.15 4.99
CA ASP A 146 -0.45 7.71 5.49
C ASP A 146 -0.65 8.86 6.50
N GLU A 147 -1.63 9.74 6.25
CA GLU A 147 -1.98 10.81 7.20
C GLU A 147 -2.46 10.22 8.54
N LYS A 148 -3.29 9.17 8.51
CA LYS A 148 -3.76 8.47 9.70
C LYS A 148 -2.60 7.82 10.46
N LEU A 149 -1.67 7.16 9.76
CA LEU A 149 -0.46 6.59 10.35
C LEU A 149 0.44 7.66 10.98
N THR A 150 0.59 8.80 10.32
CA THR A 150 1.31 9.97 10.85
C THR A 150 0.68 10.48 12.14
N LEU A 151 -0.65 10.52 12.22
CA LEU A 151 -1.36 10.92 13.44
C LEU A 151 -1.15 9.90 14.56
N LEU A 152 -1.15 8.60 14.28
CA LEU A 152 -0.85 7.56 15.27
C LEU A 152 0.60 7.65 15.79
N ALA A 153 1.56 7.94 14.89
CA ALA A 153 2.96 8.15 15.26
C ALA A 153 3.12 9.34 16.23
N LYS A 154 2.44 10.46 15.96
CA LYS A 154 2.48 11.69 16.77
C LYS A 154 1.62 11.62 18.04
N GLY A 155 0.47 10.96 17.97
CA GLY A 155 -0.56 10.87 19.02
C GLY A 155 -0.21 9.99 20.21
N GLY A 156 1.05 9.57 20.31
CA GLY A 156 1.56 8.79 21.43
C GLY A 156 2.41 7.59 21.02
N GLY A 157 2.39 7.15 19.76
CA GLY A 157 3.20 6.03 19.29
C GLY A 157 4.70 6.23 19.58
N ASN A 158 5.27 7.29 19.02
CA ASN A 158 6.70 7.57 19.18
C ASN A 158 7.07 8.05 20.60
N ALA A 159 6.16 8.75 21.27
CA ALA A 159 6.38 9.23 22.63
C ALA A 159 6.40 8.07 23.65
N ARG A 160 5.51 7.08 23.51
CA ARG A 160 5.52 5.86 24.35
C ARG A 160 6.74 5.00 24.05
N ALA A 161 7.14 4.86 22.78
CA ALA A 161 8.37 4.17 22.41
C ALA A 161 9.62 4.79 23.06
N ALA A 162 9.72 6.12 23.07
CA ALA A 162 10.84 6.83 23.69
C ALA A 162 10.91 6.68 25.23
N GLN A 163 9.79 6.36 25.89
CA GLN A 163 9.71 6.16 27.34
C GLN A 163 9.90 4.71 27.77
N ALA A 164 9.88 3.76 26.82
CA ALA A 164 10.04 2.34 27.09
C ALA A 164 11.50 1.88 27.20
N ALA A 165 12.46 2.83 27.19
CA ALA A 165 13.90 2.61 27.31
C ALA A 165 14.39 2.61 28.77
#